data_AF-A0A0L6WIK2-F1
#
_entry.id   AF-A0A0L6WIK2-F1
#
_cell.length_a   1.000
_cell.length_b   1.000
_cell.length_c   1.000
_cell.angle_alpha   90.00
_cell.angle_beta   90.00
_cell.angle_gamma   90.00
#
_symmetry.space_group_name_H-M   'P 1'
#
loop_
_entity.id
_entity.type
_entity.pdbx_description
1 polymer ?
#
loop_
_entity_poly.entity_id
_entity_poly.type
_entity_poly.pdbx_seq_one_letter_code
_entity_poly.pdbx_strand_id
1 'polypeptide(L)'
;MSNAAAPLHTPTAPQHAVPVSPPQTISPFVPPILGTGTNGASSASLSLRTQFPDVDAAVITAIIMHEFKAADLHKLDPTNHDKETAYTFNGSTNQFEVSHRAAKEYKTPFTVLIPLQTYFDILAFHVNNAAATGAFYCYTAHLLKLIAEYEWSAVYDYHAIFFNHRRAEIAAGDYSQWGRRDNDLLSEHVHGHRKVNPTKHTKGPSGNRAPGNPSEACRKFNDGKCPTTPCPWGRPHSCTTCGKADHGKHQHKD
;
A
#
# COMPACT_ATOMS: atom_id res chain seq x y z
N MET A 1 -22.48 -38.63 -87.96
CA MET A 1 -21.21 -39.10 -88.56
C MET A 1 -20.19 -39.28 -87.45
N SER A 2 -19.60 -40.47 -87.38
CA SER A 2 -18.27 -40.80 -86.80
C SER A 2 -18.11 -40.69 -85.26
N ASN A 3 -18.07 -41.82 -84.56
CA ASN A 3 -16.89 -42.66 -84.19
C ASN A 3 -16.15 -42.10 -82.95
N ALA A 4 -16.21 -42.74 -81.78
CA ALA A 4 -15.51 -43.97 -81.38
C ALA A 4 -14.03 -43.74 -81.04
N ALA A 5 -13.65 -43.92 -79.77
CA ALA A 5 -12.49 -44.71 -79.32
C ALA A 5 -12.31 -44.58 -77.79
N ALA A 6 -12.12 -45.74 -77.14
CA ALA A 6 -11.78 -45.91 -75.72
C ALA A 6 -10.27 -46.28 -75.59
N PRO A 7 -9.78 -46.95 -74.52
CA PRO A 7 -9.13 -46.39 -73.32
C PRO A 7 -7.72 -46.97 -73.05
N LEU A 8 -7.00 -46.55 -72.00
CA LEU A 8 -5.90 -47.35 -71.41
C LEU A 8 -5.57 -46.96 -69.94
N HIS A 9 -5.82 -47.90 -69.00
CA HIS A 9 -4.95 -48.47 -67.94
C HIS A 9 -3.99 -47.56 -67.15
N THR A 10 -3.76 -47.62 -65.81
CA THR A 10 -3.79 -48.66 -64.72
C THR A 10 -3.37 -47.93 -63.38
N PRO A 11 -3.06 -48.57 -62.21
CA PRO A 11 -3.84 -49.46 -61.33
C PRO A 11 -3.68 -49.17 -59.78
N THR A 12 -4.35 -49.98 -58.93
CA THR A 12 -3.91 -50.45 -57.57
C THR A 12 -3.99 -49.47 -56.38
N ALA A 13 -4.48 -49.75 -55.16
CA ALA A 13 -5.27 -50.82 -54.52
C ALA A 13 -5.70 -50.31 -53.08
N PRO A 14 -6.07 -51.14 -52.08
CA PRO A 14 -7.29 -50.94 -51.29
C PRO A 14 -7.04 -50.38 -49.88
N GLN A 15 -7.90 -49.49 -49.38
CA GLN A 15 -7.93 -49.18 -47.94
C GLN A 15 -9.06 -49.93 -47.24
N HIS A 16 -8.64 -50.77 -46.30
CA HIS A 16 -9.45 -51.58 -45.41
C HIS A 16 -10.41 -50.74 -44.57
N ALA A 17 -11.64 -51.25 -44.45
CA ALA A 17 -12.64 -50.81 -43.50
C ALA A 17 -12.21 -51.15 -42.06
N VAL A 18 -12.50 -50.21 -41.14
CA VAL A 18 -12.36 -50.40 -39.69
C VAL A 18 -13.77 -50.36 -39.08
N PRO A 19 -14.10 -51.21 -38.08
CA PRO A 19 -15.47 -51.56 -37.76
C PRO A 19 -16.17 -50.54 -36.86
N VAL A 20 -17.45 -50.32 -37.17
CA VAL A 20 -18.42 -49.55 -36.38
C VAL A 20 -18.75 -50.30 -35.09
N SER A 21 -18.51 -49.65 -33.95
CA SER A 21 -18.98 -50.12 -32.63
C SER A 21 -20.37 -49.53 -32.33
N PRO A 22 -21.30 -50.29 -31.72
CA PRO A 22 -22.65 -49.83 -31.43
C PRO A 22 -22.70 -48.83 -30.24
N PRO A 23 -23.73 -47.97 -30.16
CA PRO A 23 -23.84 -46.94 -29.14
C PRO A 23 -24.14 -47.52 -27.76
N GLN A 24 -23.34 -47.14 -26.76
CA GLN A 24 -23.61 -47.44 -25.36
C GLN A 24 -24.64 -46.46 -24.79
N THR A 25 -25.71 -47.03 -24.24
CA THR A 25 -26.77 -46.33 -23.52
C THR A 25 -26.22 -45.76 -22.22
N ILE A 26 -26.10 -44.44 -22.13
CA ILE A 26 -25.67 -43.73 -20.92
C ILE A 26 -26.89 -43.57 -20.01
N SER A 27 -26.92 -44.31 -18.90
CA SER A 27 -27.85 -44.04 -17.79
C SER A 27 -27.54 -42.67 -17.18
N PRO A 28 -28.55 -41.85 -16.83
CA PRO A 28 -28.32 -40.58 -16.15
C PRO A 28 -27.85 -40.85 -14.71
N PHE A 29 -26.61 -40.46 -14.43
CA PHE A 29 -26.07 -40.37 -13.08
C PHE A 29 -26.79 -39.21 -12.36
N VAL A 30 -27.60 -39.55 -11.36
CA VAL A 30 -28.22 -38.56 -10.47
C VAL A 30 -27.24 -38.30 -9.32
N PRO A 31 -26.63 -37.09 -9.21
CA PRO A 31 -25.82 -36.76 -8.05
C PRO A 31 -26.74 -36.62 -6.82
N PRO A 32 -26.26 -36.96 -5.61
CA PRO A 32 -27.04 -36.78 -4.40
C PRO A 32 -27.29 -35.28 -4.19
N ILE A 33 -28.56 -34.91 -4.07
CA ILE A 33 -29.00 -33.58 -3.69
C ILE A 33 -28.44 -33.30 -2.29
N LEU A 34 -27.39 -32.46 -2.23
CA LEU A 34 -26.98 -31.84 -0.98
C LEU A 34 -28.11 -30.87 -0.62
N GLY A 35 -28.91 -31.25 0.38
CA GLY A 35 -29.95 -30.39 0.93
C GLY A 35 -29.35 -29.06 1.34
N THR A 36 -29.73 -28.00 0.66
CA THR A 36 -29.47 -26.61 1.03
C THR A 36 -30.30 -26.27 2.27
N GLY A 37 -29.83 -26.75 3.42
CA GLY A 37 -30.23 -26.25 4.73
C GLY A 37 -29.52 -24.93 4.98
N THR A 38 -30.27 -23.84 4.85
CA THR A 38 -29.88 -22.46 5.20
C THR A 38 -29.48 -22.36 6.68
N ASN A 39 -28.21 -22.61 7.02
CA ASN A 39 -27.60 -22.34 8.34
C ASN A 39 -26.08 -22.07 8.25
N GLY A 40 -25.60 -21.49 7.14
CA GLY A 40 -24.17 -21.26 6.89
C GLY A 40 -23.47 -20.24 7.79
N ALA A 41 -24.21 -19.41 8.53
CA ALA A 41 -23.64 -18.36 9.38
C ALA A 41 -22.94 -18.91 10.64
N SER A 42 -23.41 -20.03 11.21
CA SER A 42 -22.82 -20.61 12.43
C SER A 42 -21.51 -21.35 12.19
N SER A 43 -21.39 -22.09 11.08
CA SER A 43 -20.16 -22.85 10.81
C SER A 43 -18.98 -21.96 10.40
N ALA A 44 -19.23 -20.90 9.62
CA ALA A 44 -18.19 -19.95 9.22
C ALA A 44 -17.68 -19.12 10.41
N SER A 45 -18.58 -18.69 11.31
CA SER A 45 -18.21 -17.93 12.51
C SER A 45 -17.45 -18.78 13.55
N LEU A 46 -17.82 -20.06 13.73
CA LEU A 46 -17.06 -21.00 14.56
C LEU A 46 -15.65 -21.25 14.01
N SER A 47 -15.51 -21.35 12.69
CA SER A 47 -14.20 -21.52 12.04
C SER A 47 -13.32 -20.28 12.20
N LEU A 48 -13.88 -19.08 12.06
CA LEU A 48 -13.14 -17.82 12.23
C LEU A 48 -12.62 -17.65 13.66
N ARG A 49 -13.45 -17.95 14.67
CA ARG A 49 -13.00 -17.89 16.08
C ARG A 49 -11.88 -18.86 16.39
N THR A 50 -11.89 -20.04 15.75
CA THR A 50 -10.81 -21.02 15.92
C THR A 50 -9.51 -20.54 15.27
N GLN A 51 -9.61 -19.85 14.13
CA GLN A 51 -8.45 -19.32 13.40
C GLN A 51 -7.87 -18.04 14.04
N PHE A 52 -8.71 -17.24 14.68
CA PHE A 52 -8.35 -15.96 15.31
C PHE A 52 -8.78 -15.94 16.79
N PRO A 53 -8.20 -16.79 17.65
CA PRO A 53 -8.62 -16.93 19.04
C PRO A 53 -8.34 -15.68 19.89
N ASP A 54 -7.37 -14.87 19.49
CA ASP A 54 -6.94 -13.67 20.22
C ASP A 54 -7.80 -12.43 19.89
N VAL A 55 -8.69 -12.52 18.90
CA VAL A 55 -9.55 -11.40 18.48
C VAL A 55 -10.94 -11.57 19.10
N ASP A 56 -11.41 -10.50 19.75
CA ASP A 56 -12.75 -10.50 20.34
C ASP A 56 -13.81 -10.85 19.29
N ALA A 57 -14.76 -11.69 19.69
CA ALA A 57 -15.75 -12.18 18.76
C ALA A 57 -16.68 -11.11 18.20
N ALA A 58 -17.01 -10.08 18.97
CA ALA A 58 -17.79 -8.95 18.50
C ALA A 58 -16.99 -8.15 17.45
N VAL A 59 -15.66 -8.07 17.59
CA VAL A 59 -14.78 -7.48 16.58
C VAL A 59 -14.80 -8.30 15.29
N ILE A 60 -14.65 -9.63 15.38
CA ILE A 60 -14.77 -10.52 14.20
C ILE A 60 -16.13 -10.32 13.52
N THR A 61 -17.22 -10.30 14.30
CA THR A 61 -18.57 -10.05 13.78
C THR A 61 -18.68 -8.69 13.09
N ALA A 62 -18.14 -7.63 13.68
CA ALA A 62 -18.16 -6.30 13.07
C ALA A 62 -17.37 -6.25 11.75
N ILE A 63 -16.29 -7.02 11.61
CA ILE A 63 -15.50 -7.09 10.37
C ILE A 63 -16.29 -7.81 9.27
N ILE A 64 -16.85 -8.98 9.55
CA ILE A 64 -17.61 -9.77 8.55
C ILE A 64 -18.92 -9.08 8.15
N MET A 65 -19.50 -8.27 9.04
CA MET A 65 -20.68 -7.46 8.75
C MET A 65 -20.33 -6.10 8.13
N HIS A 66 -19.04 -5.83 7.90
CA HIS A 66 -18.53 -4.56 7.34
C HIS A 66 -18.90 -3.30 8.14
N GLU A 67 -19.09 -3.47 9.45
CA GLU A 67 -19.40 -2.39 10.40
C GLU A 67 -18.13 -1.83 11.06
N PHE A 68 -17.03 -2.58 11.04
CA PHE A 68 -15.74 -2.21 11.65
C PHE A 68 -15.12 -0.98 11.00
N LYS A 69 -14.82 0.08 11.77
CA LYS A 69 -14.31 1.36 11.24
C LYS A 69 -12.78 1.46 11.36
N ALA A 70 -12.18 2.37 10.59
CA ALA A 70 -10.75 2.65 10.68
C ALA A 70 -10.31 3.03 12.11
N ALA A 71 -11.14 3.78 12.83
CA ALA A 71 -10.88 4.20 14.21
C ALA A 71 -10.82 3.02 15.19
N ASP A 72 -11.42 1.88 14.84
CA ASP A 72 -11.47 0.67 15.68
C ASP A 72 -10.29 -0.27 15.42
N LEU A 73 -9.42 -0.01 14.44
CA LEU A 73 -8.29 -0.89 14.07
C LEU A 73 -7.41 -1.26 15.27
N HIS A 74 -7.29 -0.39 16.27
CA HIS A 74 -6.47 -0.61 17.45
C HIS A 74 -6.93 -1.82 18.29
N LYS A 75 -8.20 -2.24 18.15
CA LYS A 75 -8.75 -3.44 18.78
C LYS A 75 -8.16 -4.74 18.22
N LEU A 76 -7.50 -4.67 17.06
CA LEU A 76 -6.81 -5.78 16.41
C LEU A 76 -5.31 -5.78 16.69
N ASP A 77 -4.79 -4.82 17.47
CA ASP A 77 -3.36 -4.77 17.80
C ASP A 77 -3.05 -5.75 18.94
N PRO A 78 -2.23 -6.80 18.70
CA PRO A 78 -1.87 -7.77 19.73
C PRO A 78 -1.20 -7.14 20.94
N THR A 79 -0.55 -5.98 20.76
CA THR A 79 0.15 -5.27 21.84
C THR A 79 -0.77 -4.35 22.65
N ASN A 80 -2.04 -4.23 22.27
CA ASN A 80 -3.02 -3.36 22.93
C ASN A 80 -4.01 -4.13 23.83
N HIS A 81 -4.03 -5.47 23.76
CA HIS A 81 -4.90 -6.30 24.61
C HIS A 81 -4.73 -6.05 26.12
N ASP A 82 -3.51 -5.77 26.59
CA ASP A 82 -3.26 -5.48 28.02
C ASP A 82 -3.52 -4.02 28.42
N LYS A 83 -3.81 -3.13 27.47
CA LYS A 83 -3.86 -1.68 27.69
C LYS A 83 -5.27 -1.09 27.65
N GLU A 84 -6.26 -1.85 27.18
CA GLU A 84 -7.65 -1.40 27.02
C GLU A 84 -8.31 -1.02 28.36
N THR A 85 -7.75 -1.49 29.49
CA THR A 85 -8.25 -1.13 30.84
C THR A 85 -7.13 -0.67 31.79
N ALA A 86 -6.42 0.40 31.44
CA ALA A 86 -5.57 1.09 32.40
C ALA A 86 -6.43 1.95 33.35
N TYR A 87 -6.78 1.40 34.51
CA TYR A 87 -7.35 2.19 35.61
C TYR A 87 -6.26 3.09 36.18
N THR A 88 -6.38 4.40 35.95
CA THR A 88 -5.52 5.39 36.59
C THR A 88 -6.24 5.96 37.80
N PHE A 89 -5.67 5.77 38.99
CA PHE A 89 -6.17 6.40 40.20
C PHE A 89 -5.79 7.89 40.19
N ASN A 90 -6.79 8.76 40.12
CA ASN A 90 -6.59 10.20 40.21
C ASN A 90 -6.55 10.61 41.68
N GLY A 91 -5.34 10.78 42.22
CA GLY A 91 -5.14 11.16 43.63
C GLY A 91 -5.70 12.54 44.01
N SER A 92 -6.05 13.39 43.04
CA SER A 92 -6.66 14.71 43.31
C SER A 92 -8.18 14.64 43.49
N THR A 93 -8.84 13.69 42.84
CA THR A 93 -10.30 13.49 42.92
C THR A 93 -10.70 12.25 43.72
N ASN A 94 -9.74 11.41 44.14
CA ASN A 94 -9.96 10.10 44.76
C ASN A 94 -10.88 9.19 43.93
N GLN A 95 -10.81 9.31 42.60
CA GLN A 95 -11.60 8.48 41.68
C GLN A 95 -10.68 7.65 40.78
N PHE A 96 -11.17 6.46 40.43
CA PHE A 96 -10.57 5.66 39.36
C PHE A 96 -11.11 6.18 38.03
N GLU A 97 -10.23 6.79 37.23
CA GLU A 97 -10.55 7.16 35.87
C GLU A 97 -10.13 6.03 34.93
N VAL A 98 -11.09 5.55 34.14
CA VAL A 98 -10.80 4.70 32.98
C VAL A 98 -10.17 5.59 31.92
N SER A 99 -8.86 5.46 31.72
CA SER A 99 -8.18 6.21 30.68
C SER A 99 -8.48 5.58 29.32
N HIS A 100 -9.47 6.12 28.60
CA HIS A 100 -9.70 5.78 27.19
C HIS A 100 -8.56 6.37 26.35
N ARG A 101 -7.44 5.64 26.24
CA ARG A 101 -6.26 6.04 25.46
C ARG A 101 -6.45 5.99 23.93
N ALA A 102 -7.65 5.65 23.44
CA ALA A 102 -8.01 5.55 22.03
C ALA A 102 -7.50 6.72 21.16
N ALA A 103 -7.50 7.94 21.68
CA ALA A 103 -7.08 9.13 20.92
C ALA A 103 -5.55 9.25 20.68
N LYS A 104 -4.71 8.37 21.23
CA LYS A 104 -3.24 8.46 21.14
C LYS A 104 -2.57 7.24 20.50
N GLU A 105 -3.34 6.35 19.87
CA GLU A 105 -2.86 5.01 19.56
C GLU A 105 -2.08 4.91 18.24
N TYR A 106 -2.41 5.73 17.23
CA TYR A 106 -1.77 5.65 15.91
C TYR A 106 -0.53 6.53 15.72
N LYS A 107 0.41 6.46 16.68
CA LYS A 107 1.62 7.31 16.64
C LYS A 107 2.62 6.91 15.56
N THR A 108 2.56 5.67 15.09
CA THR A 108 3.53 5.15 14.13
C THR A 108 2.82 4.38 13.01
N PRO A 109 3.43 4.25 11.83
CA PRO A 109 2.86 3.43 10.77
C PRO A 109 2.54 1.99 11.21
N PHE A 110 3.36 1.41 12.08
CA PHE A 110 3.18 0.03 12.55
C PHE A 110 1.94 -0.16 13.42
N THR A 111 1.53 0.87 14.16
CA THR A 111 0.29 0.85 14.96
C THR A 111 -0.98 0.80 14.10
N VAL A 112 -0.86 0.98 12.77
CA VAL A 112 -1.95 0.76 11.79
C VAL A 112 -1.70 -0.48 10.96
N LEU A 113 -0.48 -0.66 10.44
CA LEU A 113 -0.18 -1.74 9.49
C LEU A 113 -0.37 -3.14 10.09
N ILE A 114 0.00 -3.35 11.35
CA ILE A 114 -0.17 -4.63 12.04
C ILE A 114 -1.66 -4.98 12.18
N PRO A 115 -2.51 -4.15 12.83
CA PRO A 115 -3.93 -4.45 12.92
C PRO A 115 -4.65 -4.48 11.57
N LEU A 116 -4.20 -3.68 10.59
CA LEU A 116 -4.73 -3.71 9.24
C LEU A 116 -4.47 -5.06 8.54
N GLN A 117 -3.31 -5.68 8.79
CA GLN A 117 -3.02 -7.02 8.27
C GLN A 117 -3.98 -8.05 8.87
N THR A 118 -4.18 -8.01 10.20
CA THR A 118 -5.15 -8.89 10.88
C THR A 118 -6.57 -8.69 10.35
N TYR A 119 -6.99 -7.44 10.11
CA TYR A 119 -8.26 -7.13 9.47
C TYR A 119 -8.40 -7.81 8.10
N PHE A 120 -7.38 -7.70 7.25
CA PHE A 120 -7.40 -8.33 5.93
C PHE A 120 -7.34 -9.86 5.99
N ASP A 121 -6.62 -10.44 6.94
CA ASP A 121 -6.55 -11.89 7.10
C ASP A 121 -7.92 -12.47 7.49
N ILE A 122 -8.62 -11.83 8.44
CA ILE A 122 -10.00 -12.20 8.84
C ILE A 122 -10.94 -12.08 7.64
N LEU A 123 -10.88 -10.95 6.93
CA LEU A 123 -11.76 -10.69 5.80
C LEU A 123 -11.47 -11.64 4.62
N ALA A 124 -10.21 -11.90 4.31
CA ALA A 124 -9.80 -12.83 3.26
C ALA A 124 -10.23 -14.26 3.58
N PHE A 125 -10.10 -14.69 4.84
CA PHE A 125 -10.60 -15.99 5.29
C PHE A 125 -12.12 -16.10 5.13
N HIS A 126 -12.86 -15.05 5.51
CA HIS A 126 -14.32 -15.03 5.43
C HIS A 126 -14.83 -15.07 3.99
N VAL A 127 -14.27 -14.22 3.12
CA VAL A 127 -14.74 -14.03 1.74
C VAL A 127 -14.21 -15.13 0.82
N ASN A 128 -13.07 -15.72 1.16
CA ASN A 128 -12.40 -16.79 0.41
C ASN A 128 -12.28 -16.47 -1.09
N ASN A 129 -11.81 -15.26 -1.41
CA ASN A 129 -11.70 -14.74 -2.77
C ASN A 129 -10.28 -14.22 -3.05
N ALA A 130 -9.54 -14.94 -3.89
CA ALA A 130 -8.15 -14.62 -4.21
C ALA A 130 -7.98 -13.23 -4.87
N ALA A 131 -8.96 -12.76 -5.64
CA ALA A 131 -8.90 -11.43 -6.26
C ALA A 131 -9.04 -10.32 -5.21
N ALA A 132 -9.92 -10.51 -4.22
CA ALA A 132 -10.04 -9.60 -3.09
C ALA A 132 -8.74 -9.56 -2.26
N THR A 133 -8.16 -10.72 -1.97
CA THR A 133 -6.86 -10.81 -1.28
C THR A 133 -5.75 -10.09 -2.04
N GLY A 134 -5.70 -10.23 -3.37
CA GLY A 134 -4.78 -9.48 -4.23
C GLY A 134 -4.96 -7.96 -4.11
N ALA A 135 -6.20 -7.48 -4.07
CA ALA A 135 -6.51 -6.06 -3.90
C ALA A 135 -6.03 -5.52 -2.53
N PHE A 136 -6.17 -6.32 -1.46
CA PHE A 136 -5.66 -5.96 -0.13
C PHE A 136 -4.14 -5.81 -0.12
N TYR A 137 -3.40 -6.72 -0.76
CA TYR A 137 -1.95 -6.59 -0.90
C TYR A 137 -1.55 -5.35 -1.70
N CYS A 138 -2.25 -5.05 -2.80
CA CYS A 138 -2.01 -3.83 -3.57
C CYS A 138 -2.19 -2.58 -2.71
N TYR A 139 -3.21 -2.56 -1.85
CA TYR A 139 -3.42 -1.46 -0.91
C TYR A 139 -2.31 -1.33 0.12
N THR A 140 -1.91 -2.42 0.78
CA THR A 140 -0.83 -2.40 1.78
C THR A 140 0.48 -1.91 1.16
N ALA A 141 0.81 -2.38 -0.05
CA ALA A 141 1.98 -1.91 -0.79
C ALA A 141 1.88 -0.42 -1.16
N HIS A 142 0.69 0.07 -1.50
CA HIS A 142 0.47 1.49 -1.75
C HIS A 142 0.65 2.33 -0.48
N LEU A 143 0.07 1.90 0.63
CA LEU A 143 0.17 2.59 1.92
C LEU A 143 1.63 2.68 2.39
N LEU A 144 2.41 1.61 2.24
CA LEU A 144 3.85 1.62 2.54
C LEU A 144 4.63 2.64 1.68
N LYS A 145 4.29 2.80 0.41
CA LYS A 145 4.90 3.84 -0.44
C LYS A 145 4.56 5.24 0.07
N LEU A 146 3.31 5.47 0.47
CA LEU A 146 2.90 6.75 1.04
C LEU A 146 3.66 7.03 2.35
N ILE A 147 3.74 6.04 3.23
CA ILE A 147 4.52 6.13 4.49
C ILE A 147 5.98 6.49 4.22
N ALA A 148 6.60 5.96 3.16
CA ALA A 148 7.98 6.26 2.83
C ALA A 148 8.18 7.72 2.35
N GLU A 149 7.21 8.28 1.64
CA GLU A 149 7.35 9.57 0.94
C GLU A 149 6.73 10.76 1.66
N TYR A 150 5.72 10.54 2.50
CA TYR A 150 4.89 11.58 3.09
C TYR A 150 4.84 11.49 4.61
N GLU A 151 4.51 12.62 5.25
CA GLU A 151 4.36 12.71 6.70
C GLU A 151 3.29 11.76 7.21
N TRP A 152 3.56 11.10 8.34
CA TRP A 152 2.69 10.02 8.85
C TRP A 152 1.27 10.50 9.15
N SER A 153 1.10 11.70 9.74
CA SER A 153 -0.21 12.24 10.06
C SER A 153 -1.11 12.38 8.81
N ALA A 154 -0.56 12.89 7.72
CA ALA A 154 -1.26 13.04 6.44
C ALA A 154 -1.64 11.68 5.82
N VAL A 155 -0.74 10.71 5.91
CA VAL A 155 -1.00 9.35 5.42
C VAL A 155 -2.07 8.65 6.27
N TYR A 156 -2.09 8.90 7.57
CA TYR A 156 -3.12 8.37 8.47
C TYR A 156 -4.50 8.95 8.15
N ASP A 157 -4.62 10.27 7.96
CA ASP A 157 -5.89 10.90 7.60
C ASP A 157 -6.44 10.34 6.28
N TYR A 158 -5.58 10.21 5.26
CA TYR A 158 -5.91 9.52 4.01
C TYR A 158 -6.39 8.08 4.25
N HIS A 159 -5.63 7.30 5.04
CA HIS A 159 -5.97 5.91 5.33
C HIS A 159 -7.35 5.79 6.00
N ALA A 160 -7.63 6.62 7.00
CA ALA A 160 -8.88 6.55 7.75
C ALA A 160 -10.11 6.79 6.86
N ILE A 161 -10.03 7.79 5.97
CA ILE A 161 -11.13 8.09 5.04
C ILE A 161 -11.23 7.01 3.96
N PHE A 162 -10.10 6.65 3.35
CA PHE A 162 -10.03 5.60 2.32
C PHE A 162 -10.62 4.29 2.83
N PHE A 163 -10.20 3.83 4.01
CA PHE A 163 -10.67 2.60 4.63
C PHE A 163 -12.19 2.61 4.80
N ASN A 164 -12.75 3.70 5.33
CA ASN A 164 -14.19 3.79 5.56
C ASN A 164 -15.00 3.81 4.25
N HIS A 165 -14.47 4.44 3.19
CA HIS A 165 -15.06 4.37 1.84
C HIS A 165 -15.04 2.93 1.30
N ARG A 166 -13.87 2.28 1.29
CA ARG A 166 -13.75 0.91 0.75
C ARG A 166 -14.54 -0.11 1.56
N ARG A 167 -14.67 0.08 2.88
CA ARG A 167 -15.55 -0.73 3.73
C ARG A 167 -17.03 -0.61 3.30
N ALA A 168 -17.49 0.61 3.00
CA ALA A 168 -18.86 0.81 2.52
C ALA A 168 -19.11 0.15 1.14
N GLU A 169 -18.11 0.15 0.27
CA GLU A 169 -18.17 -0.53 -1.03
C GLU A 169 -18.17 -2.06 -0.90
N ILE A 170 -17.36 -2.62 0.03
CA ILE A 170 -17.42 -4.05 0.35
C ILE A 170 -18.81 -4.42 0.87
N ALA A 171 -19.44 -3.58 1.69
CA ALA A 171 -20.80 -3.83 2.17
C ALA A 171 -21.82 -3.93 1.01
N ALA A 172 -21.53 -3.32 -0.14
CA ALA A 172 -22.28 -3.45 -1.39
C ALA A 172 -21.80 -4.62 -2.29
N GLY A 173 -20.78 -5.36 -1.87
CA GLY A 173 -20.21 -6.51 -2.57
C GLY A 173 -19.04 -6.20 -3.52
N ASP A 174 -18.56 -4.96 -3.60
CA ASP A 174 -17.44 -4.60 -4.48
C ASP A 174 -16.10 -4.59 -3.72
N TYR A 175 -15.30 -5.64 -3.94
CA TYR A 175 -13.97 -5.79 -3.36
C TYR A 175 -12.85 -5.21 -4.26
N SER A 176 -13.16 -4.93 -5.53
CA SER A 176 -12.15 -4.59 -6.54
C SER A 176 -11.50 -3.22 -6.29
N GLN A 177 -12.16 -2.39 -5.50
CA GLN A 177 -11.76 -1.02 -5.25
C GLN A 177 -10.60 -0.87 -4.26
N TRP A 178 -10.34 -1.86 -3.39
CA TRP A 178 -9.23 -1.79 -2.43
C TRP A 178 -7.87 -1.56 -3.09
N GLY A 179 -7.64 -2.19 -4.24
CA GLY A 179 -6.38 -2.06 -4.98
C GLY A 179 -6.26 -0.75 -5.76
N ARG A 180 -7.32 0.06 -5.83
CA ARG A 180 -7.34 1.31 -6.60
C ARG A 180 -6.94 2.49 -5.72
N ARG A 181 -6.18 3.41 -6.31
CA ARG A 181 -5.80 4.66 -5.65
C ARG A 181 -6.94 5.66 -5.77
N ASP A 182 -7.17 6.37 -4.69
CA ASP A 182 -8.11 7.48 -4.65
C ASP A 182 -7.33 8.78 -4.89
N ASN A 183 -7.23 9.20 -6.16
CA ASN A 183 -6.38 10.33 -6.53
C ASN A 183 -6.88 11.67 -5.97
N ASP A 184 -8.20 11.81 -5.82
CA ASP A 184 -8.81 13.01 -5.26
C ASP A 184 -8.44 13.10 -3.77
N LEU A 185 -8.61 12.00 -3.04
CA LEU A 185 -8.23 11.91 -1.62
C LEU A 185 -6.71 12.08 -1.42
N LEU A 186 -5.88 11.54 -2.32
CA LEU A 186 -4.43 11.75 -2.30
C LEU A 186 -4.05 13.22 -2.49
N SER A 187 -4.73 13.92 -3.40
CA SER A 187 -4.50 15.34 -3.66
C SER A 187 -4.91 16.20 -2.47
N GLU A 188 -6.03 15.87 -1.82
CA GLU A 188 -6.56 16.59 -0.67
C GLU A 188 -5.69 16.41 0.59
N HIS A 189 -5.28 15.17 0.90
CA HIS A 189 -4.67 14.87 2.19
C HIS A 189 -3.16 14.63 2.15
N VAL A 190 -2.58 14.18 1.02
CA VAL A 190 -1.22 13.61 1.02
C VAL A 190 -0.22 14.47 0.25
N HIS A 191 -0.54 14.94 -0.95
CA HIS A 191 0.43 15.58 -1.85
C HIS A 191 1.11 16.84 -1.27
N GLY A 192 0.42 17.59 -0.41
CA GLY A 192 0.99 18.76 0.28
C GLY A 192 1.98 18.44 1.40
N HIS A 193 2.08 17.18 1.83
CA HIS A 193 2.79 16.76 3.04
C HIS A 193 3.98 15.85 2.75
N ARG A 194 4.69 16.10 1.64
CA ARG A 194 5.86 15.31 1.27
C ARG A 194 6.99 15.52 2.29
N LYS A 195 7.60 14.43 2.74
CA LYS A 195 8.78 14.47 3.62
C LYS A 195 9.90 15.26 2.95
N VAL A 196 10.53 16.13 3.72
CA VAL A 196 11.73 16.85 3.27
C VAL A 196 12.87 15.84 3.22
N ASN A 197 13.17 15.34 2.03
CA ASN A 197 14.31 14.45 1.82
C ASN A 197 15.61 15.28 1.91
N PRO A 198 16.50 15.04 2.89
CA PRO A 198 17.73 15.81 3.03
C PRO A 198 18.75 15.59 1.90
N THR A 199 18.51 14.63 0.99
CA THR A 199 19.47 14.18 -0.03
C THR A 199 19.18 14.65 -1.45
N LYS A 200 18.18 15.51 -1.68
CA LYS A 200 18.01 16.17 -2.98
C LYS A 200 18.03 17.68 -2.83
N HIS A 201 19.24 18.23 -2.87
CA HIS A 201 19.46 19.55 -3.46
C HIS A 201 19.09 19.49 -4.95
N THR A 202 17.79 19.51 -5.24
CA THR A 202 17.31 19.84 -6.57
C THR A 202 17.75 21.28 -6.83
N LYS A 203 18.55 21.49 -7.88
CA LYS A 203 18.90 22.81 -8.40
C LYS A 203 17.59 23.53 -8.79
N GLY A 204 17.03 24.30 -7.87
CA GLY A 204 16.05 25.33 -8.16
C GLY A 204 16.74 26.58 -8.74
N PRO A 205 16.05 27.37 -9.56
CA PRO A 205 16.58 28.61 -10.11
C PRO A 205 16.88 29.60 -8.99
N SER A 206 17.94 30.38 -9.17
CA SER A 206 18.44 31.43 -8.27
C SER A 206 17.32 32.15 -7.50
N GLY A 207 17.30 31.98 -6.18
CA GLY A 207 16.45 32.75 -5.29
C GLY A 207 16.94 32.64 -3.86
N ASN A 208 17.73 33.64 -3.43
CA ASN A 208 18.11 33.96 -2.07
C ASN A 208 18.64 32.81 -1.19
N ARG A 209 19.92 32.43 -1.40
CA ARG A 209 20.72 31.90 -0.29
C ARG A 209 20.86 33.00 0.76
N ALA A 210 20.68 32.62 2.03
CA ALA A 210 20.97 33.44 3.20
C ALA A 210 22.28 34.23 3.00
N PRO A 211 22.36 35.50 3.46
CA PRO A 211 23.56 36.30 3.37
C PRO A 211 24.64 35.62 4.21
N GLY A 212 25.45 34.78 3.58
CA GLY A 212 26.56 34.18 4.28
C GLY A 212 27.55 35.29 4.67
N ASN A 213 28.20 35.09 5.81
CA ASN A 213 29.00 36.07 6.51
C ASN A 213 29.93 36.88 5.56
N PRO A 214 29.82 38.23 5.52
CA PRO A 214 30.63 39.08 4.64
C PRO A 214 32.14 38.98 4.94
N SER A 215 32.51 38.49 6.11
CA SER A 215 33.89 38.25 6.54
C SER A 215 34.53 37.02 5.90
N GLU A 216 33.75 36.13 5.29
CA GLU A 216 34.26 34.88 4.71
C GLU A 216 34.79 35.07 3.28
N ALA A 217 35.95 34.46 3.01
CA ALA A 217 36.56 34.41 1.70
C ALA A 217 35.60 33.93 0.60
N CYS A 218 35.65 34.56 -0.57
CA CYS A 218 34.84 34.20 -1.71
C CYS A 218 35.20 32.78 -2.21
N ARG A 219 34.26 31.83 -2.06
CA ARG A 219 34.44 30.45 -2.55
C ARG A 219 34.64 30.39 -4.06
N LYS A 220 33.87 31.18 -4.82
CA LYS A 220 34.00 31.24 -6.28
C LYS A 220 35.37 31.75 -6.73
N PHE A 221 36.00 32.66 -5.98
CA PHE A 221 37.37 33.10 -6.25
C PHE A 221 38.37 31.97 -6.01
N ASN A 222 38.21 31.24 -4.91
CA ASN A 222 39.04 30.08 -4.61
C ASN A 222 38.92 28.95 -5.65
N ASP A 223 37.75 28.82 -6.27
CA ASP A 223 37.50 27.86 -7.36
C ASP A 223 37.84 28.40 -8.77
N GLY A 224 38.33 29.65 -8.91
CA GLY A 224 38.66 30.26 -10.21
C GLY A 224 37.45 30.65 -11.06
N LYS A 225 36.27 30.75 -10.44
CA LYS A 225 34.96 30.97 -11.08
C LYS A 225 34.32 32.31 -10.72
N CYS A 226 35.03 33.21 -10.04
CA CYS A 226 34.51 34.54 -9.74
C CYS A 226 34.75 35.48 -10.93
N PRO A 227 33.70 36.14 -11.47
CA PRO A 227 33.81 36.85 -12.74
C PRO A 227 34.47 38.24 -12.61
N THR A 228 34.53 38.84 -11.43
CA THR A 228 35.00 40.23 -11.25
C THR A 228 35.75 40.43 -9.94
N THR A 229 36.69 41.38 -9.94
CA THR A 229 37.38 41.90 -8.75
C THR A 229 37.09 43.41 -8.67
N PRO A 230 36.39 43.92 -7.64
CA PRO A 230 35.92 43.22 -6.44
C PRO A 230 34.75 42.26 -6.68
N CYS A 231 34.56 41.33 -5.75
CA CYS A 231 33.51 40.30 -5.79
C CYS A 231 32.11 40.94 -5.90
N PRO A 232 31.24 40.49 -6.82
CA PRO A 232 29.89 41.07 -6.96
C PRO A 232 28.98 40.74 -5.77
N TRP A 233 29.40 39.82 -4.90
CA TRP A 233 28.73 39.48 -3.63
C TRP A 233 29.40 40.11 -2.40
N GLY A 234 30.31 41.09 -2.57
CA GLY A 234 30.92 41.84 -1.47
C GLY A 234 31.86 41.04 -0.57
N ARG A 235 32.26 39.83 -0.99
CA ARG A 235 33.17 38.97 -0.22
C ARG A 235 34.63 39.22 -0.55
N PRO A 236 35.55 39.15 0.43
CA PRO A 236 36.98 39.29 0.18
C PRO A 236 37.49 38.17 -0.74
N HIS A 237 38.27 38.54 -1.76
CA HIS A 237 39.05 37.61 -2.57
C HIS A 237 40.34 37.28 -1.82
N SER A 238 40.30 36.26 -0.96
CA SER A 238 41.46 35.72 -0.28
C SER A 238 41.53 34.20 -0.46
N CYS A 239 42.74 33.68 -0.63
CA CYS A 239 43.00 32.26 -0.74
C CYS A 239 42.68 31.57 0.59
N THR A 240 41.82 30.54 0.57
CA THR A 240 41.52 29.77 1.79
C THR A 240 42.70 28.93 2.28
N THR A 241 43.72 28.71 1.44
CA THR A 241 44.91 27.91 1.80
C THR A 241 46.00 28.76 2.47
N CYS A 242 46.21 30.00 2.04
CA CYS A 242 47.32 30.84 2.53
C CYS A 242 46.93 32.28 2.91
N GLY A 243 45.65 32.66 2.79
CA GLY A 243 45.12 33.98 3.17
C GLY A 243 45.42 35.12 2.20
N LYS A 244 46.26 34.92 1.16
CA LYS A 244 46.67 35.97 0.21
C LYS A 244 45.57 36.31 -0.79
N ALA A 245 45.54 37.56 -1.29
CA ALA A 245 44.53 38.04 -2.24
C ALA A 245 44.91 37.85 -3.72
N ASP A 246 46.15 37.46 -4.00
CA ASP A 246 46.70 37.42 -5.36
C ASP A 246 46.21 36.21 -6.17
N HIS A 247 45.86 35.13 -5.48
CA HIS A 247 45.45 33.87 -6.10
C HIS A 247 44.36 33.18 -5.31
N GLY A 248 43.59 32.31 -5.98
CA GLY A 248 42.63 31.42 -5.33
C GLY A 248 43.26 30.06 -5.00
N LYS A 249 42.59 29.27 -4.13
CA LYS A 249 42.99 27.89 -3.78
C LYS A 249 43.35 27.04 -5.00
N HIS A 250 42.62 27.15 -6.11
CA HIS A 250 42.85 26.41 -7.36
C HIS A 250 44.26 26.55 -7.96
N GLN A 251 45.06 27.52 -7.52
CA GLN A 251 46.44 27.73 -7.99
C GLN A 251 47.51 27.06 -7.11
N HIS A 252 47.12 26.46 -5.98
CA HIS A 252 48.01 25.59 -5.24
C HIS A 252 48.09 24.23 -5.93
N LYS A 253 49.30 23.76 -6.24
CA LYS A 253 49.52 22.34 -6.53
C LYS A 253 49.43 21.57 -5.21
N ASP A 254 48.67 20.48 -5.21
CA ASP A 254 48.64 19.52 -4.11
C ASP A 254 50.04 18.92 -3.85
#